data_AF-A0A7S3RSU5-F1
#
_entry.id   AF-A0A7S3RSU5-F1
#
_cell.length_a   1.000
_cell.length_b   1.000
_cell.length_c   1.000
_cell.angle_alpha   90.00
_cell.angle_beta   90.00
_cell.angle_gamma   90.00
#
_symmetry.space_group_name_H-M   'P 1'
#
loop_
_entity.id
_entity.type
_entity.pdbx_description
1 polymer ?
#
loop_
_entity_poly.entity_id
_entity_poly.type
_entity_poly.pdbx_seq_one_letter_code
_entity_poly.pdbx_strand_id
1 'polypeptide(L)'
;METKEEVKQEVQAVENAEKTPEQLEKEKKKKEKEAAKAANKAAKDAKKAERLAARQAATNKEFVKDPNDPCADKFGDRELNRSQSDPEKRYEKKYVAVKDLNKELDGQKINVRGRLSNSRGKGNAAFLVVREQFATVQ
;
A
#
# COMPACT_ATOMS: atom_id res chain seq x y z
N MET A 1 -42.59 -45.43 36.31
CA MET A 1 -42.24 -45.28 34.89
C MET A 1 -41.33 -44.10 34.80
N GLU A 2 -40.09 -44.37 34.43
CA GLU A 2 -38.93 -43.48 34.54
C GLU A 2 -39.09 -42.26 33.63
N THR A 3 -39.08 -41.06 34.21
CA THR A 3 -38.97 -39.82 33.44
C THR A 3 -37.51 -39.57 33.13
N LYS A 4 -37.17 -39.63 31.84
CA LYS A 4 -35.87 -39.41 31.17
C LYS A 4 -35.06 -38.15 31.57
N GLU A 5 -35.54 -37.35 32.52
CA GLU A 5 -34.94 -36.09 32.96
C GLU A 5 -33.95 -36.28 34.11
N GLU A 6 -34.17 -37.24 35.01
CA GLU A 6 -33.26 -37.52 36.13
C GLU A 6 -32.00 -38.26 35.67
N VAL A 7 -32.14 -39.22 34.74
CA VAL A 7 -30.98 -39.90 34.12
C VAL A 7 -30.10 -38.92 33.33
N LYS A 8 -30.68 -37.86 32.76
CA LYS A 8 -29.91 -36.85 32.01
C LYS A 8 -29.12 -35.91 32.92
N GLN A 9 -29.58 -35.70 34.16
CA GLN A 9 -28.84 -34.93 35.16
C GLN A 9 -27.73 -35.77 35.83
N GLU A 10 -27.93 -37.07 36.04
CA GLU A 10 -26.86 -37.93 36.54
C GLU A 10 -25.74 -38.15 35.49
N VAL A 11 -26.08 -38.24 34.20
CA VAL A 11 -25.05 -38.36 33.14
C VAL A 11 -24.24 -37.07 32.97
N GLN A 12 -24.82 -35.89 33.27
CA GLN A 12 -24.08 -34.61 33.23
C GLN A 12 -23.27 -34.33 34.50
N ALA A 13 -23.59 -34.95 35.64
CA ALA A 13 -22.81 -34.79 36.87
C ALA A 13 -21.53 -35.66 36.89
N VAL A 14 -21.54 -36.81 36.22
CA VAL A 14 -20.39 -37.74 36.22
C VAL A 14 -19.30 -37.33 35.23
N GLU A 15 -19.61 -36.54 34.19
CA GLU A 15 -18.60 -36.07 33.22
C GLU A 15 -17.68 -34.94 33.73
N ASN A 16 -17.93 -34.44 34.95
CA ASN A 16 -17.15 -33.36 35.57
C ASN A 16 -16.16 -33.83 36.65
N ALA A 17 -16.00 -35.14 36.87
CA ALA A 17 -15.22 -35.66 37.99
C ALA A 17 -13.84 -36.25 37.64
N GLU A 18 -13.41 -36.28 36.37
CA GLU A 18 -12.08 -36.77 36.00
C GLU A 18 -11.36 -35.86 35.00
N LYS A 19 -10.96 -34.68 35.47
CA LYS A 19 -9.81 -33.96 34.92
C LYS A 19 -8.87 -33.56 36.04
N THR A 20 -7.74 -34.23 36.10
CA THR A 20 -6.61 -33.99 37.01
C THR A 20 -6.23 -32.50 36.99
N PRO A 21 -5.85 -31.87 38.13
CA PRO A 21 -5.50 -30.45 38.23
C PRO A 21 -4.44 -29.95 37.22
N GLU A 22 -3.63 -30.86 36.65
CA GLU A 22 -2.66 -30.56 35.59
C GLU A 22 -3.27 -30.17 34.23
N GLN A 23 -4.50 -30.62 33.91
CA GLN A 23 -5.15 -30.33 32.62
C GLN A 23 -5.78 -28.92 32.60
N LEU A 24 -6.32 -28.46 33.73
CA LEU A 24 -6.84 -27.10 33.93
C LEU A 24 -5.72 -26.04 33.89
N GLU A 25 -4.52 -26.35 34.39
CA GLU A 25 -3.35 -25.46 34.26
C GLU A 25 -2.84 -25.36 32.82
N LYS A 26 -2.80 -26.48 32.07
CA LYS A 26 -2.36 -26.48 30.66
C LYS A 26 -3.33 -25.73 29.74
N GLU A 27 -4.64 -25.78 30.00
CA GLU A 27 -5.62 -24.98 29.26
C GLU A 27 -5.55 -23.47 29.62
N LYS A 28 -5.35 -23.11 30.89
CA LYS A 28 -5.14 -21.72 31.30
C LYS A 28 -3.86 -21.11 30.68
N LYS A 29 -2.75 -21.84 30.69
CA LYS A 29 -1.48 -21.43 30.04
C LYS A 29 -1.59 -21.35 28.50
N LYS A 30 -2.43 -22.17 27.86
CA LYS A 30 -2.73 -22.05 26.41
C LYS A 30 -3.57 -20.81 26.11
N LYS A 31 -4.63 -20.55 26.88
CA LYS A 31 -5.49 -19.37 26.72
C LYS A 31 -4.75 -18.06 26.99
N GLU A 32 -3.85 -18.01 27.98
CA GLU A 32 -2.96 -16.86 28.20
C GLU A 32 -1.96 -16.65 27.04
N LYS A 33 -1.38 -17.72 26.48
CA LYS A 33 -0.50 -17.60 25.31
C LYS A 33 -1.25 -17.14 24.06
N GLU A 34 -2.51 -17.53 23.87
CA GLU A 34 -3.34 -17.06 22.75
C GLU A 34 -3.77 -15.60 22.95
N ALA A 35 -4.14 -15.21 24.17
CA ALA A 35 -4.42 -13.81 24.50
C ALA A 35 -3.20 -12.90 24.30
N ALA A 36 -2.01 -13.34 24.72
CA ALA A 36 -0.76 -12.61 24.52
C ALA A 36 -0.37 -12.50 23.04
N LYS A 37 -0.62 -13.55 22.23
CA LYS A 37 -0.42 -13.52 20.77
C LYS A 37 -1.41 -12.58 20.07
N ALA A 38 -2.68 -12.56 20.50
CA ALA A 38 -3.70 -11.66 19.97
C ALA A 38 -3.35 -10.19 20.29
N ALA A 39 -2.93 -9.90 21.52
CA ALA A 39 -2.47 -8.56 21.92
C ALA A 39 -1.23 -8.11 21.12
N ASN A 40 -0.27 -9.00 20.88
CA ASN A 40 0.91 -8.69 20.07
C ASN A 40 0.57 -8.45 18.58
N LYS A 41 -0.43 -9.14 18.04
CA LYS A 41 -0.88 -8.95 16.66
C LYS A 41 -1.59 -7.61 16.51
N ALA A 42 -2.49 -7.27 17.44
CA ALA A 42 -3.15 -5.96 17.50
C ALA A 42 -2.15 -4.79 17.63
N ALA A 43 -1.12 -4.93 18.47
CA ALA A 43 -0.07 -3.92 18.61
C ALA A 43 0.78 -3.74 17.34
N LYS A 44 1.03 -4.82 16.59
CA LYS A 44 1.75 -4.76 15.31
C LYS A 44 0.91 -4.14 14.21
N ASP A 45 -0.39 -4.42 14.18
CA ASP A 45 -1.28 -3.85 13.18
C ASP A 45 -1.54 -2.35 13.42
N ALA A 46 -1.62 -1.91 14.68
CA ALA A 46 -1.65 -0.49 15.04
C ALA A 46 -0.37 0.26 14.58
N LYS A 47 0.81 -0.31 14.86
CA LYS A 47 2.09 0.30 14.41
C LYS A 47 2.24 0.33 12.89
N LYS A 48 1.71 -0.66 12.17
CA LYS A 48 1.69 -0.66 10.70
C LYS A 48 0.76 0.43 10.17
N ALA A 49 -0.44 0.58 10.75
CA ALA A 49 -1.38 1.62 10.37
C ALA A 49 -0.82 3.02 10.60
N GLU A 50 -0.17 3.25 11.75
CA GLU A 50 0.47 4.53 12.06
C GLU A 50 1.64 4.85 11.10
N ARG A 51 2.47 3.85 10.78
CA ARG A 51 3.56 3.99 9.80
C ARG A 51 3.03 4.23 8.37
N LEU A 52 1.90 3.64 8.00
CA LEU A 52 1.23 3.88 6.72
C LEU A 52 0.66 5.30 6.66
N ALA A 53 0.00 5.75 7.73
CA ALA A 53 -0.54 7.10 7.83
C ALA A 53 0.56 8.17 7.79
N ALA A 54 1.67 7.96 8.51
CA ALA A 54 2.83 8.85 8.48
C ALA A 54 3.47 8.94 7.08
N ARG A 55 3.51 7.82 6.33
CA ARG A 55 3.98 7.81 4.94
C ARG A 55 3.05 8.57 4.00
N GLN A 56 1.73 8.43 4.19
CA GLN A 56 0.73 9.13 3.39
C GLN A 56 0.73 10.65 3.66
N ALA A 57 0.92 11.06 4.91
CA ALA A 57 1.04 12.48 5.27
C ALA A 57 2.29 13.13 4.65
N ALA A 58 3.41 12.41 4.58
CA ALA A 58 4.65 12.93 3.97
C ALA A 58 4.57 13.13 2.45
N THR A 59 3.68 12.40 1.76
CA THR A 59 3.45 12.54 0.32
C THR A 59 2.52 13.70 -0.06
N ASN A 60 1.73 14.24 0.88
CA ASN A 60 0.83 15.38 0.66
C ASN A 60 1.52 16.74 0.83
N LYS A 61 2.79 16.85 0.41
CA LYS A 61 3.38 18.16 0.21
C LYS A 61 2.87 18.66 -1.14
N GLU A 62 1.74 19.35 -1.12
CA GLU A 62 1.25 20.07 -2.30
C GLU A 62 2.37 20.95 -2.83
N PHE A 63 2.61 20.83 -4.14
CA PHE A 63 3.58 21.65 -4.83
C PHE A 63 3.12 23.11 -4.77
N VAL A 64 3.78 23.92 -3.94
CA VAL A 64 3.55 25.36 -3.85
C VAL A 64 4.12 26.01 -5.12
N LYS A 65 3.23 26.38 -6.05
CA LYS A 65 3.61 27.11 -7.26
C LYS A 65 4.07 28.52 -6.87
N ASP A 66 5.29 28.88 -7.26
CA ASP A 66 5.75 30.26 -7.17
C ASP A 66 5.04 31.09 -8.26
N PRO A 67 4.30 32.15 -7.91
CA PRO A 67 3.54 32.94 -8.86
C PRO A 67 4.41 33.74 -9.85
N ASN A 68 5.73 33.83 -9.64
CA ASN A 68 6.63 34.56 -10.53
C ASN A 68 7.56 33.65 -11.38
N ASP A 69 7.32 32.33 -11.41
CA ASP A 69 8.11 31.43 -12.23
C ASP A 69 7.63 31.45 -13.70
N PRO A 70 8.47 31.88 -14.67
CA PRO A 70 8.12 31.91 -16.10
C PRO A 70 7.88 30.52 -16.71
N CYS A 71 8.20 29.43 -16.01
CA CYS A 71 7.97 28.06 -16.46
C CYS A 71 6.86 27.33 -15.67
N ALA A 72 6.12 28.01 -14.80
CA ALA A 72 5.08 27.41 -13.95
C ALA A 72 4.03 26.58 -14.72
N ASP A 73 3.73 26.93 -15.97
CA ASP A 73 2.77 26.21 -16.82
C ASP A 73 3.30 24.87 -17.37
N LYS A 74 4.62 24.64 -17.33
CA LYS A 74 5.27 23.48 -17.94
C LYS A 74 5.46 22.31 -16.97
N PHE A 75 5.31 22.54 -15.67
CA PHE A 75 5.55 21.53 -14.64
C PHE A 75 4.48 21.56 -13.54
N GLY A 76 4.47 20.53 -12.70
CA GLY A 76 3.56 20.41 -11.56
C GLY A 76 2.64 19.19 -11.65
N ASP A 77 1.86 19.02 -10.60
CA ASP A 77 0.91 17.92 -10.50
C ASP A 77 -0.30 18.18 -11.40
N ARG A 78 -0.68 17.15 -12.17
CA ARG A 78 -1.89 17.18 -12.98
C ARG A 78 -3.07 16.66 -12.16
N GLU A 79 -4.27 17.17 -12.47
CA GLU A 79 -5.51 16.65 -11.89
C GLU A 79 -5.62 15.13 -12.12
N LEU A 80 -6.32 14.47 -11.19
CA LEU A 80 -6.64 13.05 -11.29
C LEU A 80 -7.29 12.75 -12.65
N ASN A 81 -6.66 11.86 -13.42
CA ASN A 81 -7.17 11.50 -14.74
C ASN A 81 -8.47 10.68 -14.61
N ARG A 82 -9.61 11.34 -14.85
CA ARG A 82 -10.95 10.72 -14.85
C ARG A 82 -11.50 10.52 -16.26
N SER A 83 -10.64 10.48 -17.28
CA SER A 83 -11.04 10.48 -18.70
C SER A 83 -11.87 11.72 -19.12
N GLN A 84 -11.70 12.85 -18.42
CA GLN A 84 -12.39 14.12 -18.70
C GLN A 84 -11.93 14.80 -20.01
N SER A 85 -10.90 14.27 -20.68
CA SER A 85 -10.36 14.83 -21.92
C SER A 85 -11.30 14.60 -23.10
N ASP A 86 -11.47 15.63 -23.95
CA ASP A 86 -12.18 15.55 -25.22
C ASP A 86 -11.74 14.29 -26.02
N PRO A 87 -12.69 13.45 -26.49
CA PRO A 87 -12.38 12.22 -27.21
C PRO A 87 -11.49 12.43 -28.45
N GLU A 88 -11.64 13.57 -29.11
CA GLU A 88 -10.93 13.91 -30.34
C GLU A 88 -9.47 14.33 -30.09
N LYS A 89 -9.21 15.10 -29.03
CA LYS A 89 -7.86 15.57 -28.66
C LYS A 89 -7.06 14.53 -27.87
N ARG A 90 -7.72 13.46 -27.42
CA ARG A 90 -7.11 12.39 -26.63
C ARG A 90 -5.94 11.71 -27.34
N TYR A 91 -6.03 11.56 -28.65
CA TYR A 91 -5.04 10.87 -29.48
C TYR A 91 -3.97 11.79 -30.08
N GLU A 92 -4.13 13.11 -29.93
CA GLU A 92 -3.18 14.10 -30.47
C GLU A 92 -1.81 14.00 -29.78
N LYS A 93 -1.80 13.67 -28.48
CA LYS A 93 -0.58 13.44 -27.70
C LYS A 93 -0.17 11.99 -27.77
N LYS A 94 0.56 11.62 -28.82
CA LYS A 94 1.20 10.29 -28.93
C LYS A 94 2.30 10.15 -27.88
N TYR A 95 2.21 9.08 -27.09
CA TYR A 95 3.25 8.69 -26.13
C TYR A 95 4.12 7.61 -26.75
N VAL A 96 5.44 7.79 -26.66
CA VAL A 96 6.43 6.80 -27.08
C VAL A 96 6.87 6.02 -25.85
N ALA A 97 6.97 4.70 -25.98
CA ALA A 97 7.46 3.85 -24.89
C ALA A 97 8.97 4.02 -24.72
N VAL A 98 9.47 3.88 -23.50
CA VAL A 98 10.91 4.04 -23.19
C VAL A 98 11.76 3.01 -23.95
N LYS A 99 11.20 1.84 -24.24
CA LYS A 99 11.87 0.77 -25.02
C LYS A 99 12.16 1.16 -26.47
N ASP A 100 11.33 2.03 -27.04
CA ASP A 100 11.37 2.38 -28.46
C ASP A 100 12.22 3.64 -28.71
N LEU A 101 12.89 4.16 -27.67
CA LEU A 101 13.81 5.28 -27.77
C LEU A 101 15.12 4.83 -28.43
N ASN A 102 15.21 5.07 -29.73
CA ASN A 102 16.37 4.73 -30.55
C ASN A 102 16.96 5.99 -31.24
N LYS A 103 18.01 5.79 -32.04
CA LYS A 103 18.69 6.88 -32.78
C LYS A 103 17.83 7.53 -33.87
N GLU A 104 16.74 6.90 -34.29
CA GLU A 104 15.86 7.43 -35.34
C GLU A 104 15.00 8.60 -34.83
N LEU A 105 14.78 8.64 -33.52
CA LEU A 105 14.06 9.71 -32.82
C LEU A 105 15.00 10.84 -32.36
N ASP A 106 16.28 10.79 -32.73
CA ASP A 106 17.23 11.84 -32.40
C ASP A 106 16.81 13.18 -33.03
N GLY A 107 16.88 14.25 -32.25
CA GLY A 107 16.42 15.59 -32.63
C GLY A 107 14.90 15.81 -32.65
N GLN A 108 14.07 14.78 -32.37
CA GLN A 108 12.61 14.92 -32.34
C GLN A 108 12.07 15.22 -30.93
N LYS A 109 10.95 15.95 -30.86
CA LYS A 109 10.21 16.19 -29.62
C LYS A 109 9.21 15.06 -29.39
N ILE A 110 9.43 14.26 -28.36
CA ILE A 110 8.59 13.12 -28.00
C ILE A 110 7.98 13.29 -26.61
N ASN A 111 6.83 12.66 -26.38
CA ASN A 111 6.22 12.56 -25.06
C ASN A 111 6.44 11.15 -24.51
N VAL A 112 7.00 11.06 -23.30
CA VAL A 112 7.24 9.77 -22.63
C VAL A 112 6.48 9.74 -21.33
N ARG A 113 5.93 8.58 -20.98
CA ARG A 113 5.28 8.33 -19.69
C ARG A 113 5.97 7.16 -19.01
N GLY A 114 6.52 7.39 -17.83
CA GLY A 114 7.19 6.36 -17.05
C GLY A 114 7.22 6.68 -15.57
N ARG A 115 7.87 5.82 -14.79
CA ARG A 115 8.11 6.04 -13.36
C ARG A 115 9.45 6.72 -13.17
N LEU A 116 9.51 7.71 -12.29
CA LEU A 116 10.77 8.29 -11.87
C LEU A 116 11.53 7.28 -11.00
N SER A 117 12.66 6.78 -11.49
CA SER A 117 13.51 5.83 -10.77
C SER A 117 14.55 6.53 -9.91
N ASN A 118 15.15 7.61 -10.42
CA ASN A 118 16.12 8.42 -9.69
C ASN A 118 16.05 9.87 -10.20
N SER A 119 16.23 10.84 -9.31
CA SER A 119 16.35 12.25 -9.65
C SER A 119 17.55 12.86 -8.93
N ARG A 120 18.35 13.60 -9.67
CA ARG A 120 19.47 14.38 -9.11
C ARG A 120 19.50 15.76 -9.74
N GLY A 121 19.44 16.79 -8.91
CA GLY A 121 19.74 18.17 -9.31
C GLY A 121 21.21 18.46 -9.04
N LYS A 122 21.92 19.02 -10.01
CA LYS A 122 23.28 19.54 -9.83
C LYS A 122 23.39 20.91 -10.48
N GLY A 123 23.41 21.96 -9.66
CA GLY A 123 23.45 23.35 -10.14
C GLY A 123 22.22 23.66 -10.99
N ASN A 124 22.45 24.05 -12.25
CA ASN A 124 21.40 24.46 -13.20
C ASN A 124 20.80 23.30 -14.00
N ALA A 125 21.25 22.06 -13.78
CA ALA A 125 20.78 20.89 -14.51
C ALA A 125 20.14 19.87 -13.56
N ALA A 126 19.05 19.25 -14.02
CA ALA A 126 18.44 18.10 -13.38
C ALA A 126 18.58 16.88 -14.29
N PHE A 127 19.03 15.76 -13.72
CA PHE A 127 19.06 14.47 -14.39
C PHE A 127 17.98 13.59 -13.78
N LEU A 128 17.14 13.01 -14.63
CA LEU A 128 16.03 12.17 -14.22
C LEU A 128 16.14 10.83 -14.92
N VAL A 129 16.19 9.75 -14.16
CA VAL A 129 16.14 8.40 -14.73
C VAL A 129 14.68 7.97 -14.77
N VAL A 130 14.13 7.81 -15.97
CA VAL A 130 12.76 7.36 -16.21
C VAL A 130 12.78 5.86 -16.51
N ARG A 131 11.91 5.10 -15.82
CA ARG A 131 11.76 3.66 -15.98
C ARG A 131 10.37 3.30 -16.46
N GLU A 132 10.31 2.45 -17.47
CA GLU A 132 9.09 1.78 -17.91
C GLU A 132 9.35 0.27 -17.98
N GLN A 133 8.68 -0.49 -17.10
CA GLN A 133 8.91 -1.93 -16.91
C GLN A 133 10.42 -2.23 -16.69
N PHE A 134 11.06 -2.85 -17.70
CA PHE A 134 12.46 -3.26 -17.70
C PHE A 134 13.40 -2.26 -18.39
N ALA A 135 12.85 -1.27 -19.10
CA ALA A 135 13.65 -0.26 -19.80
C ALA A 135 13.82 1.00 -18.95
N THR A 136 15.01 1.60 -19.05
CA THR A 136 15.40 2.82 -18.35
C THR A 136 16.14 3.76 -19.28
N VAL A 137 15.83 5.06 -19.18
CA VAL A 137 16.51 6.13 -19.91
C VAL A 137 16.85 7.27 -18.94
N GLN A 138 17.88 8.06 -19.24
CA GLN A 138 18.32 9.23 -18.47
C GLN A 138 18.12 10.51 -19.29
#